data_AF-A0A2E4V673-F1
#
_entry.id   AF-A0A2E4V673-F1
#
_cell.length_a   1.000
_cell.length_b   1.000
_cell.length_c   1.000
_cell.angle_alpha   90.00
_cell.angle_beta   90.00
_cell.angle_gamma   90.00
#
_symmetry.space_group_name_H-M   'P 1'
#
loop_
_entity.id
_entity.type
_entity.pdbx_description
1 polymer ?
#
loop_
_entity_poly.entity_id
_entity_poly.type
_entity_poly.pdbx_seq_one_letter_code
_entity_poly.pdbx_strand_id
1 'polypeptide(L)'
;MSSNFIRIFFKKNTDLKQVETELSNNLDSNLVLEIDDSIIIDKKIIDFLNSYSKKSKKSFVVVSSNLNYQVHSFTLVPTFQEAKDIIQIEEIERLIG
;
A
#
# COMPACT_ATOMS: atom_id res chain seq x y z
N MET A 1 17.73 -8.78 -9.34
CA MET A 1 17.08 -8.59 -8.03
C MET A 1 15.59 -8.50 -8.31
N SER A 2 14.89 -9.63 -8.24
CA SER A 2 13.43 -9.68 -8.39
C SER A 2 12.83 -8.88 -7.25
N SER A 3 12.03 -7.86 -7.55
CA SER A 3 11.33 -7.09 -6.53
C SER A 3 10.40 -8.00 -5.73
N ASN A 4 10.65 -8.21 -4.43
CA ASN A 4 9.84 -9.03 -3.51
C ASN A 4 8.59 -8.28 -3.04
N PHE A 5 7.80 -7.72 -3.96
CA PHE A 5 6.53 -7.09 -3.59
C PHE A 5 5.46 -7.32 -4.66
N ILE A 6 4.22 -7.31 -4.19
CA ILE A 6 3.02 -7.35 -5.02
C ILE A 6 2.58 -5.92 -5.24
N ARG A 7 2.37 -5.56 -6.51
CA ARG A 7 1.92 -4.22 -6.90
C ARG A 7 0.46 -4.28 -7.35
N ILE A 8 -0.39 -3.53 -6.66
CA ILE A 8 -1.82 -3.42 -6.97
C ILE A 8 -2.09 -1.99 -7.45
N PHE A 9 -2.87 -1.85 -8.52
CA PHE A 9 -3.26 -0.55 -9.06
C PHE A 9 -4.75 -0.31 -8.81
N PHE A 10 -5.07 0.75 -8.09
CA PHE A 10 -6.43 1.21 -7.89
C PHE A 10 -6.74 2.37 -8.83
N LYS A 11 -7.50 2.07 -9.89
CA LYS A 11 -7.89 3.01 -10.94
C LYS A 11 -9.39 3.28 -10.86
N LYS A 12 -9.84 4.41 -11.41
CA LYS A 12 -11.25 4.84 -11.39
C LYS A 12 -12.27 3.78 -11.84
N ASN A 13 -11.88 2.89 -12.75
CA ASN A 13 -12.75 1.83 -13.28
C ASN A 13 -12.63 0.50 -12.53
N THR A 14 -11.83 0.44 -11.48
CA THR A 14 -11.62 -0.78 -10.68
C THR A 14 -12.65 -0.84 -9.55
N ASP A 15 -13.28 -2.01 -9.38
CA ASP A 15 -14.19 -2.22 -8.26
C ASP A 15 -13.42 -2.27 -6.93
N LEU A 16 -13.86 -1.48 -5.95
CA LEU A 16 -13.22 -1.41 -4.64
C LEU A 16 -13.15 -2.80 -3.97
N LYS A 17 -14.19 -3.64 -4.10
CA LYS A 17 -14.21 -4.96 -3.46
C LYS A 17 -13.14 -5.89 -4.05
N GLN A 18 -12.84 -5.73 -5.33
CA GLN A 18 -11.77 -6.49 -5.95
C GLN A 18 -10.42 -6.12 -5.33
N VAL A 19 -10.15 -4.82 -5.20
CA VAL A 19 -8.92 -4.32 -4.56
C VAL A 19 -8.85 -4.77 -3.10
N GLU A 20 -9.94 -4.68 -2.35
CA GLU A 20 -10.01 -5.15 -0.96
C GLU A 20 -9.70 -6.64 -0.84
N THR A 21 -10.19 -7.45 -1.79
CA THR A 21 -9.96 -8.90 -1.84
C THR A 21 -8.52 -9.22 -2.19
N GLU A 22 -7.96 -8.55 -3.21
CA GLU A 22 -6.54 -8.73 -3.59
C GLU A 22 -5.60 -8.32 -2.46
N LEU A 23 -5.90 -7.24 -1.74
CA LEU A 23 -5.15 -6.85 -0.54
C LEU A 23 -5.24 -7.96 0.51
N SER A 24 -6.45 -8.37 0.89
CA SER A 24 -6.67 -9.37 1.94
C SER A 24 -6.04 -10.73 1.65
N ASN A 25 -5.93 -11.13 0.38
CA ASN A 25 -5.28 -12.38 -0.02
C ASN A 25 -3.75 -12.33 0.09
N ASN A 26 -3.15 -11.15 0.22
CA ASN A 26 -1.70 -10.93 0.16
C ASN A 26 -1.11 -10.37 1.47
N LEU A 27 -1.74 -10.68 2.61
CA LEU A 27 -1.32 -10.20 3.94
C LEU A 27 0.11 -10.60 4.35
N ASP A 28 0.64 -11.69 3.77
CA ASP A 28 1.95 -12.26 4.10
C ASP A 28 3.07 -11.81 3.13
N SER A 29 2.78 -10.87 2.23
CA SER A 29 3.73 -10.36 1.22
C SER A 29 3.90 -8.84 1.33
N ASN A 30 5.07 -8.32 0.95
CA ASN A 30 5.22 -6.86 0.81
C ASN A 30 4.30 -6.38 -0.31
N LEU A 31 3.62 -5.26 -0.08
CA LEU A 31 2.59 -4.79 -0.99
C LEU A 31 2.71 -3.30 -1.23
N VAL A 32 2.63 -2.93 -2.51
CA VAL A 32 2.54 -1.55 -2.98
C VAL A 32 1.18 -1.32 -3.61
N LEU A 33 0.38 -0.44 -3.02
CA LEU A 33 -0.89 -0.01 -3.57
C LEU A 33 -0.71 1.34 -4.26
N GLU A 34 -0.90 1.40 -5.57
CA GLU A 34 -0.88 2.66 -6.30
C GLU A 34 -2.28 3.15 -6.57
N ILE A 35 -2.58 4.34 -6.07
CA ILE A 35 -3.89 4.94 -6.26
C ILE A 35 -3.76 6.04 -7.30
N ASP A 36 -4.54 5.91 -8.36
CA ASP A 36 -4.61 6.90 -9.41
C ASP A 36 -5.17 8.22 -8.88
N ASP A 37 -4.60 9.35 -9.32
CA ASP A 37 -5.00 10.69 -8.87
C ASP A 37 -6.46 11.04 -9.17
N SER A 38 -7.09 10.32 -10.12
CA SER A 38 -8.51 10.48 -10.45
C SER A 38 -9.48 9.80 -9.47
N ILE A 39 -8.97 8.98 -8.54
CA ILE A 39 -9.77 8.37 -7.49
C ILE A 39 -10.05 9.39 -6.39
N ILE A 40 -11.32 9.57 -6.08
CA ILE A 40 -11.73 10.29 -4.87
C ILE A 40 -11.59 9.31 -3.71
N ILE A 41 -10.60 9.54 -2.86
CA ILE A 41 -10.39 8.72 -1.67
C ILE A 41 -11.30 9.24 -0.56
N ASP A 42 -12.28 8.42 -0.20
CA ASP A 42 -13.19 8.69 0.88
C ASP A 42 -12.70 8.07 2.20
N LYS A 43 -13.39 8.40 3.28
CA LYS A 43 -13.08 7.88 4.61
C LYS A 43 -13.15 6.34 4.66
N LYS A 44 -14.06 5.73 3.89
CA LYS A 44 -14.23 4.26 3.87
C LYS A 44 -12.98 3.57 3.33
N ILE A 45 -12.42 4.07 2.23
CA ILE A 45 -11.16 3.56 1.67
C ILE A 45 -10.04 3.72 2.71
N ILE A 46 -9.90 4.91 3.32
CA ILE A 46 -8.87 5.15 4.35
C ILE A 46 -9.02 4.19 5.54
N ASP A 47 -10.22 4.01 6.06
CA ASP A 47 -10.51 3.11 7.18
C ASP A 47 -10.17 1.66 6.83
N PHE A 48 -10.46 1.24 5.58
CA PHE A 48 -10.07 -0.07 5.08
C PHE A 48 -8.55 -0.22 4.99
N LEU A 49 -7.84 0.73 4.39
CA LEU A 49 -6.37 0.69 4.26
C LEU A 49 -5.69 0.70 5.64
N ASN A 50 -6.22 1.45 6.59
CA ASN A 50 -5.76 1.44 7.98
C ASN A 50 -5.97 0.07 8.64
N SER A 51 -7.13 -0.55 8.41
CA SER A 51 -7.44 -1.91 8.90
C SER A 51 -6.51 -2.96 8.27
N TYR A 52 -6.23 -2.82 6.97
CA TYR A 52 -5.30 -3.69 6.26
C TYR A 52 -3.87 -3.56 6.79
N SER A 53 -3.37 -2.32 6.93
CA SER A 53 -2.03 -2.04 7.47
C SER A 53 -1.78 -2.71 8.81
N LYS A 54 -2.77 -2.66 9.71
CA LYS A 54 -2.71 -3.31 11.03
C LYS A 54 -2.69 -4.84 10.97
N LYS A 55 -3.22 -5.44 9.91
CA LYS A 55 -3.29 -6.89 9.72
C LYS A 55 -2.13 -7.44 8.89
N SER A 56 -1.53 -6.60 8.05
CA SER A 56 -0.40 -6.99 7.21
C SER A 56 0.78 -7.42 8.08
N LYS A 57 1.44 -8.52 7.68
CA LYS A 57 2.62 -9.05 8.38
C LYS A 57 3.92 -8.58 7.74
N LYS A 58 3.82 -7.79 6.66
CA LYS A 58 4.93 -7.34 5.82
C LYS A 58 4.77 -5.85 5.51
N SER A 59 5.68 -5.30 4.71
CA SER A 59 5.61 -3.88 4.33
C SER A 59 4.34 -3.60 3.53
N PHE A 60 3.60 -2.58 3.93
CA PHE A 60 2.47 -2.07 3.17
C PHE A 60 2.66 -0.59 2.89
N VAL A 61 2.86 -0.26 1.61
CA VAL A 61 3.11 1.11 1.16
C VAL A 61 2.04 1.52 0.16
N VAL A 62 1.45 2.69 0.38
CA VAL A 62 0.47 3.31 -0.51
C VAL A 62 1.15 4.44 -1.27
N VAL A 63 1.00 4.45 -2.59
CA VAL A 63 1.49 5.48 -3.48
C VAL A 63 0.31 6.35 -3.91
N SER A 64 0.35 7.63 -3.54
CA SER A 64 -0.63 8.63 -4.01
C SER A 64 -0.08 10.04 -3.85
N SER A 65 -0.23 10.87 -4.89
CA SER A 65 0.11 12.29 -4.86
C SER A 65 -0.94 13.15 -4.15
N ASN A 66 -2.18 12.65 -4.08
CA ASN A 66 -3.35 13.44 -3.71
C ASN A 66 -3.86 13.18 -2.28
N LEU A 67 -3.20 12.28 -1.53
CA LEU A 67 -3.55 11.99 -0.14
C LEU A 67 -2.84 12.93 0.83
N ASN A 68 -3.57 13.34 1.86
CA ASN A 68 -3.02 14.19 2.91
C ASN A 68 -2.47 13.33 4.05
N TYR A 69 -1.22 13.55 4.44
CA TYR A 69 -0.42 12.68 5.33
C TYR A 69 -0.90 12.54 6.78
N GLN A 70 -1.98 13.19 7.19
CA GLN A 70 -2.21 13.48 8.61
C GLN A 70 -2.98 12.40 9.41
N VAL A 71 -3.59 11.39 8.77
CA VAL A 71 -4.48 10.44 9.50
C VAL A 71 -4.40 8.99 8.97
N HIS A 72 -3.21 8.47 8.73
CA HIS A 72 -3.02 7.12 8.19
C HIS A 72 -2.09 6.29 9.06
N SER A 73 -2.43 5.01 9.25
CA SER A 73 -1.60 4.02 9.95
C SER A 73 -0.78 3.16 8.98
N PHE A 74 -0.64 3.61 7.73
CA PHE A 74 0.14 2.97 6.67
C PHE A 74 1.16 3.96 6.14
N THR A 75 2.20 3.43 5.49
CA THR A 75 3.22 4.26 4.85
C THR A 75 2.66 4.83 3.56
N LEU A 76 2.54 6.16 3.49
CA LEU A 76 2.12 6.88 2.29
C LEU A 76 3.34 7.55 1.66
N VAL A 77 3.48 7.40 0.35
CA VAL A 77 4.53 8.06 -0.43
C VAL A 77 3.94 8.65 -1.72
N PRO A 78 4.54 9.71 -2.27
CA PRO A 78 4.14 10.30 -3.54
C PRO A 78 4.54 9.45 -4.75
N THR A 79 5.61 8.66 -4.67
CA THR A 79 6.15 7.96 -5.84
C THR A 79 6.39 6.47 -5.60
N PHE A 80 6.27 5.68 -6.67
CA PHE A 80 6.58 4.24 -6.64
C PHE A 80 8.05 3.96 -6.29
N GLN A 81 8.96 4.85 -6.69
CA GLN A 81 10.37 4.68 -6.40
C GLN A 81 10.62 4.75 -4.88
N GLU A 82 10.00 5.70 -4.19
CA GLU A 82 10.06 5.77 -2.72
C GLU A 82 9.44 4.54 -2.05
N ALA A 83 8.34 4.01 -2.60
CA ALA A 83 7.75 2.78 -2.06
C ALA A 83 8.71 1.59 -2.13
N LYS A 84 9.47 1.48 -3.22
CA LYS A 84 10.51 0.46 -3.35
C LYS A 84 11.63 0.67 -2.34
N ASP A 85 12.09 1.91 -2.18
CA ASP A 85 13.19 2.23 -1.28
C ASP A 85 12.82 1.89 0.18
N ILE A 86 11.58 2.19 0.60
CA ILE A 86 11.06 1.84 1.93
C ILE A 86 11.01 0.33 2.13
N ILE A 87 10.43 -0.43 1.18
CA ILE A 87 10.35 -1.88 1.29
C ILE A 87 11.75 -2.49 1.39
N GLN A 88 12.70 -2.00 0.58
CA GLN A 88 14.08 -2.48 0.62
C GLN A 88 14.74 -2.25 1.99
N ILE A 89 14.56 -1.06 2.57
CA ILE A 89 15.10 -0.74 3.89
C ILE A 89 14.46 -1.64 4.96
N GLU A 90 13.13 -1.77 4.99
CA GLU A 90 12.44 -2.62 5.98
C GLU A 90 12.78 -4.11 5.83
N GLU A 91 13.03 -4.59 4.61
CA GLU A 91 13.51 -5.96 4.37
C GLU A 91 14.92 -6.16 4.93
N ILE A 92 15.83 -5.20 4.74
CA ILE A 92 17.18 -5.25 5.32
C ILE A 92 17.10 -5.25 6.85
N GLU A 93 16.28 -4.36 7.43
CA GLU A 93 16.08 -4.28 8.89
C GLU A 93 15.55 -5.59 9.48
N ARG A 94 14.64 -6.28 8.78
CA ARG A 94 14.13 -7.60 9.20
C ARG A 94 15.15 -8.73 9.08
N LEU A 95 16.18 -8.60 8.25
CA LEU A 95 17.23 -9.62 8.14
C LEU A 95 18.30 -9.50 9.23
N ILE A 96 18.49 -8.30 9.77
CA ILE A 96 19.50 -8.01 10.80
C ILE A 96 18.94 -8.10 12.23
N GLY A 97 17.61 -8.04 12.38
CA GLY A 97 16.89 -8.13 13.65
C GLY A 97 16.33 -9.51 13.98
#